data_AF-A0A8S8YLW6-F1
#
_entry.id   AF-A0A8S8YLW6-F1
#
_cell.length_a   1.000
_cell.length_b   1.000
_cell.length_c   1.000
_cell.angle_alpha   90.00
_cell.angle_beta   90.00
_cell.angle_gamma   90.00
#
_symmetry.space_group_name_H-M   'P 1'
#
loop_
_entity.id
_entity.type
_entity.pdbx_description
1 polymer ?
#
loop_
_entity_poly.entity_id
_entity_poly.type
_entity_poly.pdbx_seq_one_letter_code
_entity_poly.pdbx_strand_id
1 'polypeptide(L)'
;MSGSYPDIAADWTQMLPNHDDIDGYHQTSGTSFATPRTAGLLSKVLVSLRSEFGDFSSGADPIDRMGLMVNGSNFTLTNDDIRDALNLSAWYPSFSSWDPLSGTTPISPVAPCTQVGWGVVNESNVLPIIEHLNGSSSMSQRPFDVELCMESNQEIREAYWN
;
A
#
# COMPACT_ATOMS: atom_id res chain seq x y z
N MET A 1 -2.10 5.68 -17.79
CA MET A 1 -2.31 5.52 -16.33
C MET A 1 -0.96 5.29 -15.69
N SER A 2 -0.60 6.02 -14.62
CA SER A 2 0.70 5.88 -13.94
C SER A 2 0.75 4.68 -12.98
N GLY A 3 -0.42 4.10 -12.65
CA GLY A 3 -0.55 2.80 -11.99
C GLY A 3 -1.41 1.90 -12.88
N SER A 4 -0.77 1.04 -13.67
CA SER A 4 -1.47 0.02 -14.45
C SER A 4 -1.90 -1.10 -13.49
N TYR A 5 -3.20 -1.36 -13.38
CA TYR A 5 -3.85 -2.29 -12.43
C TYR A 5 -3.27 -2.24 -11.00
N PRO A 6 -3.88 -1.49 -10.08
CA PRO A 6 -3.33 -1.36 -8.72
C PRO A 6 -3.37 -2.71 -7.99
N ASP A 7 -2.22 -3.17 -7.52
CA ASP A 7 -2.16 -4.25 -6.51
C ASP A 7 -2.72 -3.76 -5.16
N ILE A 8 -2.67 -2.45 -4.90
CA ILE A 8 -3.26 -1.78 -3.74
C ILE A 8 -3.48 -0.30 -4.06
N ALA A 9 -4.45 0.34 -3.41
CA ALA A 9 -4.74 1.76 -3.64
C ALA A 9 -4.81 2.57 -2.35
N ALA A 10 -3.96 3.59 -2.20
CA ALA A 10 -4.21 4.66 -1.25
C ALA A 10 -5.25 5.64 -1.80
N ASP A 11 -5.72 6.57 -0.97
CA ASP A 11 -6.64 7.63 -1.39
C ASP A 11 -6.13 8.38 -2.64
N TRP A 12 -6.95 8.36 -3.69
CA TRP A 12 -6.66 8.96 -5.01
C TRP A 12 -7.31 10.32 -5.19
N THR A 13 -8.08 10.82 -4.23
CA THR A 13 -8.72 12.13 -4.29
C THR A 13 -8.08 13.07 -3.28
N GLN A 14 -7.64 14.24 -3.73
CA GLN A 14 -6.94 15.20 -2.89
C GLN A 14 -7.44 16.61 -3.12
N MET A 15 -7.46 17.41 -2.06
CA MET A 15 -7.59 18.85 -2.14
C MET A 15 -6.19 19.45 -2.33
N LEU A 16 -5.91 19.95 -3.53
CA LEU A 16 -4.60 20.51 -3.86
C LEU A 16 -4.71 21.99 -4.20
N PRO A 17 -3.65 22.79 -3.96
CA PRO A 17 -3.58 24.16 -4.44
C PRO A 17 -3.91 24.23 -5.93
N ASN A 18 -4.76 25.17 -6.31
CA ASN A 18 -5.03 25.44 -7.71
C ASN A 18 -3.86 26.21 -8.32
N HIS A 19 -3.39 25.78 -9.49
CA HIS A 19 -2.30 26.47 -10.19
C HIS A 19 -2.70 27.86 -10.72
N ASP A 20 -3.99 28.11 -10.89
CA ASP A 20 -4.53 29.38 -11.42
C ASP A 20 -4.79 30.43 -10.33
N ASP A 21 -4.72 30.06 -9.04
CA ASP A 21 -5.07 30.92 -7.92
C ASP A 21 -3.96 30.91 -6.86
N ILE A 22 -3.69 32.06 -6.24
CA ILE A 22 -2.68 32.16 -5.17
C ILE A 22 -3.13 31.54 -3.84
N ASP A 23 -4.45 31.45 -3.61
CA ASP A 23 -5.05 30.96 -2.37
C ASP A 23 -6.12 29.87 -2.60
N GLY A 24 -6.35 29.49 -3.86
CA GLY A 24 -7.40 28.54 -4.24
C GLY A 24 -6.98 27.09 -4.03
N TYR A 25 -7.93 26.24 -3.67
CA TYR A 25 -7.78 24.79 -3.67
C TYR A 25 -8.83 24.17 -4.56
N HIS A 26 -8.50 23.07 -5.21
CA HIS A 26 -9.44 22.29 -6.01
C HIS A 26 -9.32 20.80 -5.66
N GLN A 27 -10.44 20.09 -5.79
CA GLN A 27 -10.46 18.65 -5.66
C GLN A 27 -9.98 18.05 -6.98
N THR A 28 -8.97 17.20 -6.92
CA THR A 28 -8.46 16.44 -8.07
C THR A 28 -8.38 14.97 -7.73
N SER A 29 -8.57 14.11 -8.73
CA SER A 29 -8.64 12.66 -8.54
C SER A 29 -7.87 11.92 -9.62
N GLY A 30 -7.20 10.83 -9.23
CA GLY A 30 -6.54 9.96 -10.18
C GLY A 30 -5.54 9.00 -9.54
N THR A 31 -5.24 7.90 -10.20
CA THR A 31 -4.28 6.90 -9.70
C THR A 31 -2.88 7.49 -9.48
N SER A 32 -2.51 8.52 -10.24
CA SER A 32 -1.25 9.27 -10.06
C SER A 32 -1.15 9.97 -8.70
N PHE A 33 -2.28 10.18 -8.00
CA PHE A 33 -2.32 10.72 -6.65
C PHE A 33 -2.34 9.62 -5.57
N ALA A 34 -2.87 8.44 -5.88
CA ALA A 34 -2.79 7.27 -5.00
C ALA A 34 -1.36 6.73 -4.88
N THR A 35 -0.64 6.57 -5.99
CA THR A 35 0.72 6.01 -6.02
C THR A 35 1.68 6.69 -5.02
N PRO A 36 1.85 8.03 -5.01
CA PRO A 36 2.75 8.68 -4.06
C PRO A 36 2.27 8.56 -2.61
N ARG A 37 0.96 8.43 -2.35
CA ARG A 37 0.45 8.19 -0.99
C ARG A 37 0.79 6.79 -0.50
N THR A 38 0.59 5.75 -1.33
CA THR A 38 1.01 4.38 -1.01
C THR A 38 2.53 4.34 -0.74
N ALA A 39 3.33 4.98 -1.59
CA ALA A 39 4.77 5.05 -1.41
C ALA A 39 5.17 5.78 -0.12
N GLY A 40 4.48 6.88 0.22
CA GLY A 40 4.71 7.63 1.46
C GLY A 40 4.39 6.80 2.71
N LEU A 41 3.29 6.05 2.70
CA LEU A 41 2.90 5.14 3.78
C LEU A 41 3.99 4.08 4.02
N LEU A 42 4.42 3.39 2.96
CA LEU A 42 5.50 2.41 3.03
C LEU A 42 6.84 3.02 3.46
N SER A 43 7.14 4.24 3.01
CA SER A 43 8.34 4.96 3.43
C SER A 43 8.32 5.23 4.92
N LYS A 44 7.16 5.58 5.49
CA LYS A 44 6.99 5.77 6.93
C LYS A 44 7.24 4.47 7.71
N VAL A 45 6.66 3.36 7.28
CA VAL A 45 6.90 2.02 7.86
C VAL A 45 8.41 1.68 7.83
N LEU A 46 9.05 1.84 6.67
CA LEU A 46 10.46 1.54 6.49
C LEU A 46 11.37 2.39 7.38
N VAL A 47 11.13 3.70 7.44
CA VAL A 47 11.94 4.61 8.28
C VAL A 47 11.76 4.28 9.76
N SER A 48 10.54 3.92 10.19
CA SER A 48 10.29 3.49 11.57
C SER A 48 11.07 2.22 11.93
N LEU A 49 10.95 1.15 11.13
CA LEU A 49 11.66 -0.11 11.38
C LEU A 49 13.18 0.06 11.31
N ARG A 50 13.67 0.82 10.33
CA ARG A 50 15.10 1.17 10.25
C ARG A 50 15.60 1.85 11.51
N SER A 51 14.87 2.87 11.97
CA SER A 51 15.25 3.61 13.16
C SER A 51 15.20 2.73 14.40
N GLU A 52 14.23 1.83 14.49
CA GLU A 52 14.05 0.89 15.61
C GLU A 52 15.21 -0.10 15.70
N PHE A 53 15.64 -0.66 14.56
CA PHE A 53 16.68 -1.70 14.49
C PHE A 53 18.08 -1.18 14.16
N GLY A 54 18.27 0.14 14.12
CA GLY A 54 19.58 0.79 13.92
C GLY A 54 20.15 0.68 12.51
N ASP A 55 19.30 0.50 11.49
CA ASP A 55 19.71 0.46 10.09
C ASP A 55 19.71 1.87 9.48
N PHE A 56 20.86 2.53 9.59
CA PHE A 56 21.10 3.88 9.04
C PHE A 56 21.79 3.86 7.68
N SER A 57 21.91 2.68 7.05
CA SER A 57 22.57 2.52 5.74
C SER A 57 21.75 3.15 4.60
N SER A 58 22.41 3.42 3.47
CA SER A 58 21.73 4.00 2.30
C SER A 58 20.76 3.03 1.64
N GLY A 59 19.66 3.57 1.10
CA GLY A 59 18.55 2.84 0.45
C GLY A 59 18.96 1.74 -0.55
N ALA A 60 20.08 1.95 -1.23
CA ALA A 60 20.55 1.16 -2.35
C ALA A 60 21.99 0.66 -2.16
N ASP A 61 22.46 0.53 -0.90
CA ASP A 61 23.81 0.06 -0.64
C ASP A 61 23.98 -1.40 -1.09
N PRO A 62 24.81 -1.70 -2.12
CA PRO A 62 24.91 -3.06 -2.65
C PRO A 62 25.65 -4.01 -1.70
N ILE A 63 26.45 -3.48 -0.77
CA ILE A 63 27.26 -4.25 0.18
C ILE A 63 26.47 -4.47 1.46
N ASP A 64 25.89 -3.40 2.01
CA ASP A 64 25.19 -3.48 3.30
C ASP A 64 23.75 -4.00 3.17
N ARG A 65 23.06 -3.80 2.03
CA ARG A 65 21.67 -4.24 1.87
C ARG A 65 21.54 -5.66 1.34
N MET A 66 22.36 -6.07 0.39
CA MET A 66 22.25 -7.40 -0.25
C MET A 66 20.82 -7.80 -0.69
N GLY A 67 19.97 -6.84 -1.07
CA GLY A 67 18.56 -7.08 -1.44
C GLY A 67 17.54 -6.97 -0.29
N LEU A 68 17.99 -6.70 0.93
CA LEU A 68 17.14 -6.43 2.09
C LEU A 68 16.62 -4.98 2.08
N MET A 69 15.39 -4.84 2.54
CA MET A 69 14.73 -3.55 2.75
C MET A 69 15.09 -2.94 4.09
N VAL A 70 15.35 -3.78 5.11
CA VAL A 70 15.94 -3.40 6.41
C VAL A 70 17.00 -4.44 6.77
N ASN A 71 18.19 -3.99 7.16
CA ASN A 71 19.27 -4.83 7.67
C ASN A 71 19.80 -4.23 8.98
N GLY A 72 19.11 -4.53 10.08
CA GLY A 72 19.38 -3.98 11.41
C GLY A 72 19.90 -5.03 12.40
N SER A 73 20.01 -4.63 13.66
CA SER A 73 20.51 -5.49 14.74
C SER A 73 19.54 -6.65 15.02
N ASN A 74 19.90 -7.87 14.62
CA ASN A 74 19.06 -9.08 14.73
C ASN A 74 17.70 -8.97 14.03
N PHE A 75 17.58 -8.08 13.04
CA PHE A 75 16.33 -7.87 12.31
C PHE A 75 16.63 -7.65 10.84
N THR A 76 16.04 -8.48 9.99
CA THR A 76 16.16 -8.38 8.54
C THR A 76 14.77 -8.42 7.94
N LEU A 77 14.54 -7.60 6.92
CA LEU A 77 13.27 -7.50 6.24
C LEU A 77 13.49 -7.47 4.74
N THR A 78 12.74 -8.29 4.01
CA THR A 78 12.76 -8.34 2.54
C THR A 78 11.65 -7.49 1.94
N ASN A 79 11.67 -7.32 0.63
CA ASN A 79 10.54 -6.72 -0.09
C ASN A 79 9.27 -7.60 0.00
N ASP A 80 9.43 -8.92 0.13
CA ASP A 80 8.30 -9.84 0.24
C ASP A 80 7.55 -9.64 1.55
N ASP A 81 8.27 -9.59 2.67
CA ASP A 81 7.70 -9.35 4.01
C ASP A 81 6.89 -8.04 4.07
N ILE A 82 7.39 -6.97 3.44
CA ILE A 82 6.69 -5.69 3.38
C ILE A 82 5.41 -5.78 2.56
N ARG A 83 5.47 -6.47 1.41
CA ARG A 83 4.31 -6.61 0.53
C ARG A 83 3.25 -7.49 1.19
N ASP A 84 3.65 -8.56 1.86
CA ASP A 84 2.73 -9.41 2.63
C ASP A 84 2.04 -8.61 3.74
N ALA A 85 2.80 -7.89 4.57
CA ALA A 85 2.22 -7.04 5.61
C ALA A 85 1.29 -5.97 5.02
N LEU A 86 1.65 -5.37 3.88
CA LEU A 86 0.80 -4.42 3.19
C LEU A 86 -0.53 -5.06 2.72
N ASN A 87 -0.47 -6.26 2.16
CA ASN A 87 -1.64 -7.02 1.71
C ASN A 87 -2.57 -7.37 2.88
N LEU A 88 -2.00 -7.85 4.00
CA LEU A 88 -2.73 -8.17 5.24
C LEU A 88 -3.44 -6.94 5.80
N SER A 89 -2.79 -5.78 5.75
CA SER A 89 -3.32 -4.53 6.30
C SER A 89 -4.43 -3.90 5.46
N ALA A 90 -4.49 -4.20 4.16
CA ALA A 90 -5.42 -3.60 3.23
C ALA A 90 -6.88 -3.88 3.62
N TRP A 91 -7.84 -3.08 3.16
CA TRP A 91 -9.26 -3.37 3.41
C TRP A 91 -10.11 -3.01 2.20
N TYR A 92 -11.30 -3.60 2.10
CA TYR A 92 -12.26 -3.23 1.06
C TYR A 92 -13.33 -2.31 1.62
N PRO A 93 -13.50 -1.11 1.04
CA PRO A 93 -14.60 -0.24 1.35
C PRO A 93 -15.93 -0.92 1.06
N SER A 94 -16.78 -0.97 2.09
CA SER A 94 -18.17 -1.36 1.94
C SER A 94 -19.01 -0.14 1.55
N PHE A 95 -20.22 -0.40 1.05
CA PHE A 95 -21.20 0.65 0.76
C PHE A 95 -21.49 1.55 1.98
N SER A 96 -21.42 1.01 3.21
CA SER A 96 -21.64 1.79 4.43
C SER A 96 -20.46 2.69 4.82
N SER A 97 -19.26 2.40 4.32
CA SER A 97 -18.06 3.21 4.51
C SER A 97 -17.78 4.18 3.36
N TRP A 98 -18.57 4.10 2.29
CA TRP A 98 -18.40 4.94 1.11
C TRP A 98 -18.96 6.35 1.34
N ASP A 99 -18.13 7.36 1.11
CA ASP A 99 -18.52 8.76 1.15
C ASP A 99 -18.61 9.33 -0.29
N PRO A 100 -19.81 9.64 -0.80
CA PRO A 100 -19.99 10.21 -2.14
C PRO A 100 -19.29 11.55 -2.36
N LEU A 101 -18.95 12.28 -1.28
CA LEU A 101 -18.30 13.59 -1.33
C LEU A 101 -16.78 13.50 -1.26
N SER A 102 -16.25 12.34 -0.85
CA SER A 102 -14.81 12.09 -0.76
C SER A 102 -14.13 11.89 -2.13
N GLY A 103 -14.90 11.77 -3.21
CA GLY A 103 -14.40 11.52 -4.58
C GLY A 103 -13.95 10.08 -4.83
N THR A 104 -14.15 9.17 -3.86
CA THR A 104 -13.95 7.74 -4.08
C THR A 104 -15.07 7.18 -4.95
N THR A 105 -14.73 6.45 -6.02
CA THR A 105 -15.72 5.69 -6.81
C THR A 105 -16.20 4.49 -6.00
N PRO A 106 -17.50 4.12 -6.05
CA PRO A 106 -18.01 2.97 -5.32
C PRO A 106 -17.27 1.70 -5.76
N ILE A 107 -16.74 0.96 -4.77
CA ILE A 107 -16.05 -0.30 -5.02
C ILE A 107 -17.08 -1.43 -5.13
N SER A 108 -16.89 -2.31 -6.11
CA SER A 108 -17.78 -3.45 -6.35
C SER A 108 -17.78 -4.37 -5.12
N PRO A 109 -18.96 -4.69 -4.54
CA PRO A 109 -19.04 -5.65 -3.44
C PRO A 109 -18.85 -7.10 -3.88
N VAL A 110 -18.84 -7.37 -5.19
CA VAL A 110 -18.75 -8.74 -5.74
C VAL A 110 -17.33 -9.11 -6.15
N ALA A 111 -16.55 -8.15 -6.67
CA ALA A 111 -15.20 -8.40 -7.15
C ALA A 111 -14.29 -7.18 -6.92
N PRO A 112 -14.11 -6.73 -5.67
CA PRO A 112 -13.35 -5.51 -5.35
C PRO A 112 -11.88 -5.61 -5.76
N CYS A 113 -11.32 -6.83 -5.74
CA CYS A 113 -9.97 -7.13 -6.20
C CYS A 113 -9.67 -6.70 -7.63
N THR A 114 -10.68 -6.69 -8.51
CA THR A 114 -10.54 -6.25 -9.91
C THR A 114 -10.37 -4.74 -10.07
N GLN A 115 -10.69 -3.97 -9.02
CA GLN A 115 -10.64 -2.51 -9.03
C GLN A 115 -9.48 -1.97 -8.20
N VAL A 116 -9.21 -2.56 -7.03
CA VAL A 116 -8.22 -2.06 -6.06
C VAL A 116 -7.24 -3.12 -5.57
N GLY A 117 -7.15 -4.29 -6.23
CA GLY A 117 -6.22 -5.35 -5.85
C GLY A 117 -6.49 -5.88 -4.44
N TRP A 118 -5.47 -5.94 -3.58
CA TRP A 118 -5.60 -6.37 -2.19
C TRP A 118 -6.50 -5.46 -1.34
N GLY A 119 -6.73 -4.22 -1.77
CA GLY A 119 -7.65 -3.28 -1.13
C GLY A 119 -7.12 -1.86 -1.09
N VAL A 120 -7.67 -1.09 -0.15
CA VAL A 120 -7.25 0.29 0.11
C VAL A 120 -6.44 0.39 1.39
N VAL A 121 -5.55 1.39 1.42
CA VAL A 121 -4.71 1.70 2.58
C VAL A 121 -4.74 3.19 2.90
N ASN A 122 -4.58 3.50 4.19
CA ASN A 122 -4.50 4.85 4.71
C ASN A 122 -3.57 4.88 5.93
N GLU A 123 -3.43 6.05 6.55
CA GLU A 123 -2.52 6.27 7.67
C GLU A 123 -2.76 5.33 8.86
N SER A 124 -4.00 4.88 9.08
CA SER A 124 -4.32 3.94 10.17
C SER A 124 -3.71 2.55 9.99
N ASN A 125 -3.28 2.20 8.77
CA ASN A 125 -2.62 0.93 8.48
C ASN A 125 -1.13 0.92 8.86
N VAL A 126 -0.49 2.10 9.04
CA VAL A 126 0.97 2.20 9.29
C VAL A 126 1.38 1.46 10.56
N LEU A 127 0.72 1.76 11.68
CA LEU A 127 1.09 1.16 12.97
C LEU A 127 0.88 -0.37 12.98
N PRO A 128 -0.27 -0.91 12.54
CA PRO A 128 -0.45 -2.36 12.39
C PRO A 128 0.63 -3.04 11.54
N ILE A 129 1.07 -2.42 10.44
CA ILE A 129 2.15 -2.97 9.61
C ILE A 129 3.46 -3.02 10.39
N ILE A 130 3.85 -1.94 11.09
CA ILE A 130 5.08 -1.90 11.89
C ILE A 130 5.04 -2.97 12.98
N GLU A 131 3.93 -3.04 13.72
CA GLU A 131 3.77 -4.00 14.82
C GLU A 131 3.77 -5.45 14.34
N HIS A 132 3.24 -5.70 13.15
CA HIS A 132 3.31 -7.00 12.52
C HIS A 132 4.74 -7.38 12.13
N LEU A 133 5.45 -6.47 11.47
CA LEU A 133 6.79 -6.73 10.97
C LEU A 133 7.82 -6.84 12.08
N ASN A 134 7.71 -6.07 13.18
CA ASN A 134 8.60 -6.19 14.32
C ASN A 134 8.21 -7.31 15.31
N GLY A 135 7.10 -8.02 15.03
CA GLY A 135 6.63 -9.16 15.81
C GLY A 135 5.94 -8.81 17.13
N SER A 136 5.63 -7.54 17.39
CA SER A 136 4.90 -7.13 18.60
C SER A 136 3.40 -7.42 18.54
N SER A 137 2.83 -7.50 17.34
CA SER A 137 1.43 -7.86 17.10
C SER A 137 1.32 -8.72 15.84
N SER A 138 0.20 -9.42 15.65
CA SER A 138 -0.05 -10.20 14.42
C SER A 138 -1.29 -9.65 13.70
N MET A 139 -1.20 -9.49 12.39
CA MET A 139 -2.39 -9.20 11.58
C MET A 139 -3.13 -10.50 11.23
N SER A 140 -4.46 -10.41 11.17
CA SER A 140 -5.29 -11.52 10.72
C SER A 140 -5.08 -11.80 9.24
N GLN A 141 -5.16 -13.08 8.87
CA GLN A 141 -5.15 -13.49 7.46
C GLN A 141 -6.32 -12.88 6.69
N ARG A 142 -6.14 -12.76 5.37
CA ARG A 142 -7.18 -12.19 4.50
C ARG A 142 -8.31 -13.22 4.34
N PRO A 143 -9.53 -12.76 4.03
CA PRO A 143 -10.59 -13.69 3.67
C PRO A 143 -10.21 -14.49 2.41
N PHE A 144 -10.55 -15.77 2.40
CA PHE A 144 -10.15 -16.72 1.35
C PHE A 144 -10.54 -16.28 -0.08
N ASP A 145 -11.69 -15.63 -0.23
CA ASP A 145 -12.17 -15.11 -1.51
C ASP A 145 -11.28 -13.98 -2.05
N VAL A 146 -10.67 -13.18 -1.17
CA VAL A 146 -9.70 -12.13 -1.53
C VAL A 146 -8.41 -12.75 -2.03
N GLU A 147 -7.87 -13.72 -1.29
CA GLU A 147 -6.64 -14.43 -1.63
C GLU A 147 -6.79 -15.13 -2.98
N LEU A 148 -7.86 -15.92 -3.16
CA LEU A 148 -8.14 -16.63 -4.40
C LEU A 148 -8.24 -15.67 -5.60
N CYS A 149 -8.88 -14.51 -5.42
CA CYS A 149 -8.96 -13.53 -6.50
C CYS A 149 -7.58 -12.96 -6.88
N MET A 150 -6.75 -12.63 -5.88
CA MET A 150 -5.43 -12.05 -6.13
C MET A 150 -4.45 -13.06 -6.71
N GLU A 151 -4.49 -14.32 -6.25
CA GLU A 151 -3.76 -15.43 -6.86
C GLU A 151 -4.15 -15.64 -8.31
N SER A 152 -5.46 -15.72 -8.60
CA SER A 152 -5.96 -15.86 -9.97
C SER A 152 -5.50 -14.70 -10.87
N ASN A 153 -5.51 -13.46 -10.36
CA ASN A 153 -5.02 -12.30 -11.10
C ASN A 153 -3.52 -12.40 -11.41
N GLN A 154 -2.73 -12.91 -10.46
CA GLN A 154 -1.30 -13.10 -10.62
C GLN A 154 -1.00 -14.22 -11.65
N GLU A 155 -1.70 -15.35 -11.56
CA GLU A 155 -1.57 -16.46 -12.53
C GLU A 155 -1.88 -16.00 -13.96
N ILE A 156 -2.94 -15.19 -14.16
CA ILE A 156 -3.29 -14.64 -15.48
C ILE A 156 -2.17 -13.74 -16.01
N ARG A 157 -1.57 -12.90 -15.16
CA ARG A 157 -0.46 -12.03 -15.55
C ARG A 157 0.76 -12.84 -15.94
N GLU A 158 1.13 -13.84 -15.15
CA GLU A 158 2.26 -14.71 -15.46
C GLU A 158 2.03 -15.49 -16.75
N ALA A 159 0.82 -16.01 -16.96
CA ALA A 159 0.44 -16.70 -18.19
C ALA A 159 0.49 -15.82 -19.43
N TYR A 160 0.30 -14.50 -19.31
CA TYR A 160 0.44 -13.56 -20.43
C TYR A 160 1.91 -13.36 -20.85
N TRP A 161 2.85 -13.45 -19.91
CA TRP A 161 4.28 -13.21 -20.17
C TRP A 161 5.10 -14.50 -20.41
N ASN A 162 4.49 -15.68 -20.22
CA ASN A 162 5.03 -16.99 -20.56
C ASN A 162 4.84 -17.31 -22.06
#